data_AF-A0A1D6E567-F1
#
_entry.id   AF-A0A1D6E567-F1
#
_cell.length_a   1.000
_cell.length_b   1.000
_cell.length_c   1.000
_cell.angle_alpha   90.00
_cell.angle_beta   90.00
_cell.angle_gamma   90.00
#
_symmetry.space_group_name_H-M   'P 1'
#
loop_
_entity.id
_entity.type
_entity.pdbx_description
1 polymer ?
#
loop_
_entity_poly.entity_id
_entity_poly.type
_entity_poly.pdbx_seq_one_letter_code
_entity_poly.pdbx_strand_id
1 'polypeptide(L)'
;MVDAGRLPPLGPAAMFMQGTKRMPGTAVTKSVVATEPGGKKREEIFVDIIERISVTFSSSGYILTSEIDGTIQMKSYLTGNPEIRLALNEDLSIGRTGSSSYDYRSSSGGGTVILDDCNFHESVHLDSFDIDRTLTLVST
;
A
#
# COMPACT_ATOMS: atom_id res chain seq x y z
N MET A 1 1.29 -32.62 -51.82
CA MET A 1 2.71 -32.25 -51.99
C MET A 1 2.87 -30.86 -51.39
N VAL A 2 3.42 -30.80 -50.17
CA VAL A 2 3.57 -29.55 -49.40
C VAL A 2 4.91 -28.91 -49.74
N ASP A 3 4.89 -27.61 -50.05
CA ASP A 3 6.07 -26.82 -50.37
C ASP A 3 6.83 -26.47 -49.08
N ALA A 4 8.09 -26.87 -48.99
CA ALA A 4 8.93 -26.70 -47.80
C ALA A 4 9.57 -25.31 -47.82
N GLY A 5 8.95 -24.36 -47.12
CA GLY A 5 9.49 -23.03 -46.88
C GLY A 5 10.90 -23.07 -46.25
N ARG A 6 11.87 -22.58 -47.02
CA ARG A 6 13.30 -22.49 -46.71
C ARG A 6 13.56 -21.52 -45.55
N LEU A 7 13.97 -22.03 -44.38
CA LEU A 7 14.45 -21.21 -43.25
C LEU A 7 15.91 -20.75 -43.50
N PRO A 8 16.28 -19.49 -43.19
CA PRO A 8 17.67 -19.04 -43.32
C PRO A 8 18.56 -19.61 -42.20
N PRO A 9 19.87 -19.83 -42.46
CA PRO A 9 20.77 -20.45 -41.49
C PRO A 9 21.14 -19.47 -40.37
N LEU A 10 20.96 -19.90 -39.12
CA LEU A 10 21.37 -19.16 -37.93
C LEU A 10 22.90 -19.14 -37.86
N GLY A 11 23.50 -17.96 -38.03
CA GLY A 11 24.92 -17.74 -37.86
C GLY A 11 25.37 -17.84 -36.39
N PRO A 12 26.68 -17.89 -36.12
CA PRO A 12 27.26 -18.11 -34.78
C PRO A 12 26.90 -17.01 -33.75
N ALA A 13 26.34 -15.88 -34.19
CA ALA A 13 25.84 -14.81 -33.32
C ALA A 13 24.49 -15.14 -32.64
N ALA A 14 23.76 -16.17 -33.08
CA ALA A 14 22.49 -16.58 -32.46
C ALA A 14 22.66 -17.16 -31.03
N MET A 15 23.88 -17.53 -30.65
CA MET A 15 24.19 -18.10 -29.33
C MET A 15 24.35 -17.07 -28.20
N PHE A 16 24.41 -15.77 -28.51
CA PHE A 16 24.70 -14.72 -27.51
C PHE A 16 23.50 -13.83 -27.13
N MET A 17 22.28 -14.17 -27.53
CA MET A 17 21.06 -13.50 -27.07
C MET A 17 20.33 -14.31 -25.99
N GLN A 18 21.06 -14.87 -25.02
CA GLN A 18 20.44 -15.20 -23.74
C GLN A 18 20.38 -13.92 -22.90
N GLY A 19 19.50 -13.02 -23.34
CA GLY A 19 19.15 -11.83 -22.58
C GLY A 19 18.75 -12.29 -21.19
N THR A 20 19.54 -11.93 -20.18
CA THR A 20 19.17 -12.09 -18.80
C THR A 20 17.86 -11.34 -18.64
N LYS A 21 16.75 -12.07 -18.63
CA LYS A 21 15.40 -11.55 -18.44
C LYS A 21 15.30 -11.14 -16.97
N ARG A 22 16.00 -10.06 -16.60
CA ARG A 22 15.80 -9.40 -15.33
C ARG A 22 14.38 -8.88 -15.38
N MET A 23 13.50 -9.48 -14.58
CA MET A 23 12.14 -8.96 -14.43
C MET A 23 12.24 -7.50 -13.98
N PRO A 24 11.50 -6.57 -14.60
CA PRO A 24 11.41 -5.21 -14.11
C PRO A 24 10.98 -5.21 -12.65
N GLY A 25 11.57 -4.34 -11.81
CA GLY A 25 11.28 -4.24 -10.37
C GLY A 25 9.82 -3.94 -10.02
N THR A 26 8.98 -3.67 -11.01
CA THR A 26 7.52 -3.51 -10.88
C THR A 26 6.79 -4.85 -10.72
N ALA A 27 7.47 -6.00 -10.88
CA ALA A 27 6.87 -7.33 -10.79
C ALA A 27 6.33 -7.67 -9.38
N VAL A 28 6.71 -6.91 -8.35
CA VAL A 28 6.26 -7.12 -6.97
C VAL A 28 4.79 -6.70 -6.77
N THR A 29 4.23 -5.84 -7.64
CA THR A 29 2.86 -5.29 -7.47
C THR A 29 1.82 -5.84 -8.45
N LYS A 30 2.15 -6.90 -9.19
CA LYS A 30 1.19 -7.55 -10.10
C LYS A 30 0.53 -8.73 -9.38
N SER A 31 -0.79 -8.65 -9.22
CA SER A 31 -1.62 -9.75 -8.72
C SER A 31 -1.33 -11.03 -9.51
N VAL A 32 -0.94 -12.10 -8.80
CA VAL A 32 -0.64 -13.43 -9.36
C VAL A 32 -1.92 -14.15 -9.84
N VAL A 33 -3.10 -13.61 -9.56
CA VAL A 33 -4.38 -14.32 -9.70
C VAL A 33 -4.97 -14.24 -11.12
N ALA A 34 -4.31 -13.63 -12.13
CA ALA A 34 -4.91 -13.44 -13.45
C ALA A 34 -3.96 -13.71 -14.64
N THR A 35 -3.89 -14.96 -15.07
CA THR A 35 -3.54 -15.30 -16.47
C THR A 35 -4.45 -16.40 -16.99
N GLU A 36 -5.73 -16.08 -17.19
CA GLU A 36 -6.59 -16.89 -18.07
C GLU A 36 -6.74 -16.18 -19.43
N PRO A 37 -6.66 -16.87 -20.58
CA PRO A 37 -6.60 -16.24 -21.91
C PRO A 37 -7.88 -15.53 -22.38
N GLY A 38 -8.90 -15.39 -21.52
CA GLY A 38 -10.14 -14.66 -21.76
C GLY A 38 -10.58 -13.79 -20.57
N GLY A 39 -9.67 -13.51 -19.63
CA GLY A 39 -9.99 -12.91 -18.32
C GLY A 39 -10.52 -11.48 -18.42
N LYS A 40 -11.76 -11.27 -17.94
CA LYS A 40 -12.33 -9.93 -17.72
C LYS A 40 -11.37 -9.10 -16.85
N LYS A 41 -11.19 -7.83 -17.21
CA LYS A 41 -10.47 -6.85 -16.38
C LYS A 41 -11.10 -6.88 -14.98
N ARG A 42 -10.29 -7.14 -13.96
CA ARG A 42 -10.77 -7.25 -12.59
C ARG A 42 -10.77 -5.88 -11.94
N GLU A 43 -11.89 -5.58 -11.28
CA GLU A 43 -12.13 -4.35 -10.57
C GLU A 43 -11.64 -4.56 -9.12
N GLU A 44 -10.39 -4.17 -8.86
CA GLU A 44 -9.69 -4.45 -7.60
C GLU A 44 -9.08 -3.16 -7.04
N ILE A 45 -9.06 -3.03 -5.71
CA ILE A 45 -8.30 -2.01 -4.97
C ILE A 45 -7.36 -2.74 -4.02
N PHE A 46 -6.11 -2.26 -3.94
CA PHE A 46 -5.12 -2.71 -2.97
C PHE A 46 -4.89 -1.59 -1.98
N VAL A 47 -4.89 -1.93 -0.69
CA VAL A 47 -4.67 -1.00 0.42
C VAL A 47 -3.58 -1.60 1.29
N ASP A 48 -2.45 -0.92 1.35
CA ASP A 48 -1.30 -1.29 2.18
C ASP A 48 -1.24 -0.32 3.37
N ILE A 49 -1.25 -0.87 4.58
CA ILE A 49 -1.04 -0.12 5.82
C ILE A 49 0.39 -0.42 6.25
N ILE A 50 1.26 0.59 6.15
CA ILE A 50 2.70 0.45 6.42
C ILE A 50 3.01 1.23 7.69
N GLU A 51 3.53 0.54 8.70
CA GLU A 51 3.92 1.13 9.98
C GLU A 51 5.40 0.90 10.23
N ARG A 52 6.14 1.98 10.48
CA ARG A 52 7.54 1.94 10.87
C ARG A 52 7.67 2.27 12.34
N ILE A 53 7.99 1.24 13.13
CA ILE A 53 8.25 1.38 14.56
C ILE A 53 9.74 1.69 14.77
N SER A 54 10.03 2.84 15.39
CA SER A 54 11.39 3.23 15.75
C SER A 54 11.52 3.32 17.27
N VAL A 55 12.38 2.49 17.84
CA VAL A 55 12.57 2.40 19.30
C VAL A 55 14.06 2.48 19.63
N THR A 56 14.42 3.37 20.56
CA THR A 56 15.79 3.48 21.08
C THR A 56 15.83 2.98 22.52
N PHE A 57 16.78 2.10 22.83
CA PHE A 57 16.99 1.58 24.19
C PHE A 57 18.29 2.12 24.78
N SER A 58 18.31 2.34 26.10
CA SER A 58 19.54 2.55 26.85
C SER A 58 20.34 1.25 26.94
N SER A 59 21.62 1.34 27.32
CA SER A 59 22.46 0.16 27.58
C SER A 59 21.94 -0.71 28.74
N SER A 60 21.09 -0.15 29.61
CA SER A 60 20.39 -0.86 30.69
C SER A 60 19.05 -1.46 30.27
N GLY A 61 18.64 -1.29 29.01
CA GLY A 61 17.40 -1.86 28.46
C GLY A 61 16.14 -1.00 28.67
N TYR A 62 16.27 0.24 29.14
CA TYR A 62 15.12 1.16 29.24
C TYR A 62 14.82 1.78 27.89
N ILE A 63 13.54 1.99 27.57
CA ILE A 63 13.12 2.69 26.36
C ILE A 63 13.39 4.19 26.54
N LEU A 64 14.18 4.76 25.62
CA LEU A 64 14.46 6.20 25.55
C LEU A 64 13.50 6.91 24.61
N THR A 65 13.25 6.32 23.44
CA THR A 65 12.29 6.82 22.46
C THR A 65 11.49 5.66 21.88
N SER A 66 10.22 5.91 21.57
CA SER A 66 9.32 4.97 20.89
C SER A 66 8.37 5.80 20.04
N GLU A 67 8.46 5.64 18.73
CA GLU A 67 7.62 6.33 17.75
C GLU A 67 7.12 5.34 16.69
N ILE A 68 5.94 5.62 16.15
CA ILE A 68 5.35 4.88 15.04
C ILE A 68 5.07 5.89 13.94
N ASP A 69 5.70 5.71 12.79
CA ASP A 69 5.40 6.48 11.57
C ASP A 69 4.60 5.59 10.60
N GLY A 70 3.33 5.95 10.39
CA GLY A 70 2.36 5.17 9.62
C GLY A 70 2.03 5.80 8.27
N THR A 71 1.79 5.00 7.25
CA THR A 71 1.30 5.46 5.94
C THR A 71 0.30 4.46 5.37
N ILE A 72 -0.82 4.98 4.86
CA ILE A 72 -1.79 4.21 4.08
C ILE A 72 -1.50 4.46 2.60
N GLN A 73 -1.15 3.39 1.87
CA GLN A 73 -0.96 3.44 0.42
C GLN A 73 -2.10 2.71 -0.27
N MET A 74 -2.71 3.36 -1.26
CA MET A 74 -3.82 2.79 -2.01
C MET A 74 -3.51 2.74 -3.49
N LYS A 75 -3.89 1.62 -4.13
CA LYS A 75 -3.81 1.44 -5.58
C LYS A 75 -5.13 0.92 -6.10
N SER A 76 -5.85 1.76 -6.84
CA SER A 76 -7.11 1.41 -7.49
C SER A 76 -6.88 0.94 -8.93
N TYR A 77 -7.53 -0.15 -9.31
CA TYR A 77 -7.64 -0.62 -10.69
C TYR A 77 -9.09 -0.56 -11.20
N LEU A 78 -9.95 0.19 -10.50
CA LEU A 78 -11.35 0.37 -10.87
C LEU A 78 -11.49 1.18 -12.17
N THR A 79 -12.41 0.74 -13.02
CA THR A 79 -12.71 1.40 -14.29
C THR A 79 -13.60 2.62 -14.06
N GLY A 80 -13.28 3.73 -14.74
CA GLY A 80 -14.02 4.99 -14.60
C GLY A 80 -13.60 5.84 -13.41
N ASN A 81 -12.57 5.43 -12.66
CA ASN A 81 -12.04 6.12 -11.49
C ASN A 81 -13.16 6.60 -10.54
N PRO A 82 -14.01 5.66 -10.05
CA PRO A 82 -15.09 6.03 -9.15
C PRO A 82 -14.52 6.66 -7.88
N GLU A 83 -15.34 7.48 -7.23
CA GLU A 83 -15.05 7.99 -5.89
C GLU A 83 -14.89 6.82 -4.91
N ILE A 84 -13.84 6.87 -4.08
CA ILE A 84 -13.57 5.86 -3.06
C ILE A 84 -13.71 6.51 -1.69
N ARG A 85 -14.47 5.87 -0.79
CA ARG A 85 -14.59 6.29 0.60
C ARG A 85 -13.87 5.29 1.50
N LEU A 86 -12.86 5.76 2.22
CA LEU A 86 -12.10 4.99 3.20
C LEU A 86 -12.53 5.43 4.60
N ALA A 87 -13.28 4.58 5.29
CA ALA A 87 -13.64 4.80 6.69
C ALA A 87 -12.53 4.26 7.60
N LEU A 88 -12.05 5.11 8.51
CA LEU A 88 -11.15 4.72 9.60
C LEU A 88 -11.97 4.37 10.85
N ASN A 89 -11.30 3.98 11.93
CA ASN A 89 -11.98 3.73 13.20
C ASN A 89 -12.66 5.01 13.71
N GLU A 90 -13.89 4.90 14.19
CA GLU A 90 -14.68 6.03 14.70
C GLU A 90 -14.03 6.67 15.94
N ASP A 91 -13.29 5.89 16.72
CA ASP A 91 -12.58 6.35 17.91
C ASP A 91 -11.18 6.90 17.60
N LEU A 92 -10.81 7.02 16.31
CA LEU A 92 -9.58 7.68 15.91
C LEU A 92 -9.60 9.14 16.39
N SER A 93 -8.59 9.51 17.16
CA SER A 93 -8.39 10.88 17.62
C SER A 93 -7.07 11.43 17.08
N ILE A 94 -7.09 12.69 16.64
CA ILE A 94 -5.89 13.40 16.17
C ILE A 94 -5.59 14.53 17.12
N GLY A 95 -4.31 14.63 17.49
CA GLY A 95 -3.80 15.66 18.37
C GLY A 95 -3.98 15.32 19.84
N ARG A 96 -2.97 15.70 20.63
CA ARG A 96 -3.00 15.58 22.09
C ARG A 96 -3.89 16.66 22.69
N THR A 97 -5.18 16.39 22.84
CA THR A 97 -6.03 17.21 23.70
C THR A 97 -5.69 16.92 25.16
N GLY A 98 -4.61 17.52 25.66
CA GLY A 98 -4.34 17.87 27.07
C GLY A 98 -4.39 16.77 28.15
N SER A 99 -4.68 15.52 27.82
CA SER A 99 -4.80 14.43 28.79
C SER A 99 -3.52 13.64 28.74
N SER A 100 -2.60 13.98 29.63
CA SER A 100 -1.39 13.22 29.93
C SER A 100 -1.76 11.83 30.46
N SER A 101 -2.09 10.92 29.55
CA SER A 101 -2.25 9.50 29.84
C SER A 101 -0.97 8.78 29.40
N TYR A 102 0.08 8.94 30.21
CA TYR A 102 1.17 7.96 30.31
C TYR A 102 0.70 6.66 30.99
N ASP A 103 -0.58 6.30 30.83
CA ASP A 103 -1.08 5.00 31.24
C ASP A 103 -0.77 4.01 30.11
N TYR A 104 0.44 3.46 30.18
CA TYR A 104 0.85 2.20 29.54
C TYR A 104 0.05 1.00 30.10
N ARG A 105 -1.23 1.20 30.47
CA ARG A 105 -2.08 0.20 31.08
C ARG A 105 -3.05 -0.38 30.06
N SER A 106 -2.83 -1.66 29.81
CA SER A 106 -3.72 -2.64 29.19
C SER A 106 -3.51 -2.89 27.70
N SER A 107 -2.57 -3.80 27.44
CA SER A 107 -2.47 -4.60 26.22
C SER A 107 -3.61 -5.63 26.08
N SER A 108 -4.87 -5.27 26.35
CA SER A 108 -5.96 -6.27 26.44
C SER A 108 -7.31 -5.90 25.81
N GLY A 109 -7.40 -4.87 24.99
CA GLY A 109 -8.61 -4.58 24.23
C GLY A 109 -8.31 -3.56 23.16
N GLY A 110 -8.85 -3.73 21.95
CA GLY A 110 -8.66 -2.83 20.82
C GLY A 110 -8.76 -1.38 21.27
N GLY A 111 -7.61 -0.75 21.42
CA GLY A 111 -7.48 0.56 22.02
C GLY A 111 -7.69 1.61 20.97
N THR A 112 -8.39 2.67 21.36
CA THR A 112 -8.48 3.93 20.64
C THR A 112 -7.13 4.32 20.07
N VAL A 113 -7.07 4.45 18.74
CA VAL A 113 -5.87 4.88 18.03
C VAL A 113 -5.79 6.41 18.17
N ILE A 114 -4.71 6.88 18.75
CA ILE A 114 -4.43 8.31 18.94
C ILE A 114 -3.27 8.66 18.00
N LEU A 115 -3.54 9.52 17.03
CA LEU A 115 -2.54 10.07 16.13
C LEU A 115 -2.01 11.38 16.72
N ASP A 116 -0.70 11.50 16.88
CA ASP A 116 -0.10 12.76 17.30
C ASP A 116 -0.28 13.84 16.21
N ASP A 117 -0.08 13.46 14.94
CA ASP A 117 -0.32 14.29 13.76
C ASP A 117 -0.63 13.40 12.54
N CYS A 118 -1.26 13.95 11.51
CA CYS A 118 -1.50 13.26 10.25
C CYS A 118 -1.52 14.22 9.06
N ASN A 119 -1.03 13.74 7.92
CA ASN A 119 -1.05 14.49 6.66
C ASN A 119 -1.86 13.72 5.62
N PHE A 120 -2.65 14.43 4.84
CA PHE A 120 -3.48 13.85 3.78
C PHE A 120 -2.94 14.26 2.41
N HIS A 121 -3.08 13.36 1.44
CA HIS A 121 -2.79 13.67 0.05
C HIS A 121 -3.80 14.69 -0.48
N GLU A 122 -3.39 15.53 -1.44
CA GLU A 122 -4.24 16.59 -2.02
C GLU A 122 -5.53 16.08 -2.67
N SER A 123 -5.57 14.82 -3.04
CA SER A 123 -6.72 14.15 -3.63
C SER A 123 -7.76 13.66 -2.61
N VAL A 124 -7.57 13.97 -1.32
CA VAL A 124 -8.45 13.55 -0.23
C VAL A 124 -9.32 14.73 0.20
N HIS A 125 -10.63 14.54 0.14
CA HIS A 125 -11.61 15.43 0.75
C HIS A 125 -11.93 14.98 2.17
N LEU A 126 -11.98 15.95 3.09
CA LEU A 126 -12.13 15.74 4.53
C LEU A 126 -13.52 16.13 5.07
N ASP A 127 -14.48 16.42 4.18
CA ASP A 127 -15.80 16.95 4.56
C ASP A 127 -16.55 16.06 5.57
N SER A 128 -16.37 14.74 5.48
CA SER A 128 -16.97 13.76 6.38
C SER A 128 -16.04 13.32 7.51
N PHE A 129 -14.76 13.69 7.46
CA PHE A 129 -13.74 13.14 8.36
C PHE A 129 -14.01 13.48 9.82
N ASP A 130 -14.48 14.71 10.10
CA ASP A 130 -14.81 15.12 11.47
C ASP A 130 -16.03 14.39 12.05
N ILE A 131 -16.93 13.90 11.18
CA ILE A 131 -18.22 13.28 11.55
C ILE A 131 -18.06 11.79 11.79
N ASP A 132 -17.54 11.07 10.80
CA ASP A 132 -17.52 9.61 10.77
C ASP A 132 -16.14 9.03 10.43
N ARG A 133 -15.09 9.86 10.50
CA ARG A 133 -13.70 9.47 10.19
C ARG A 133 -13.54 8.88 8.78
N THR A 134 -14.40 9.30 7.85
CA THR A 134 -14.30 8.91 6.44
C THR A 134 -13.46 9.88 5.63
N LEU A 135 -12.52 9.32 4.88
CA LEU A 135 -11.75 10.00 3.84
C LEU A 135 -12.40 9.74 2.49
N THR A 136 -12.65 10.80 1.71
CA THR A 136 -13.16 10.67 0.34
C THR A 136 -12.02 10.90 -0.65
N LEU A 137 -11.65 9.89 -1.42
CA LEU A 137 -10.60 9.95 -2.42
C LEU A 137 -11.23 10.14 -3.79
N VAL A 138 -10.84 11.23 -4.46
CA VAL A 138 -11.19 11.50 -5.86
C VAL A 138 -9.94 11.34 -6.71
N SER A 139 -10.05 10.63 -7.84
CA SER A 139 -8.95 10.61 -8.81
C SER A 139 -8.99 11.93 -9.57
N THR A 140 -8.03 12.80 -9.30
CA THR A 140 -7.75 13.98 -10.14
C THR A 140 -7.32 13.57 -11.54
#